data_AF-A0ABD0THI5-F1
#
_entry.id   AF-A0ABD0THI5-F1
#
_cell.length_a   1.000
_cell.length_b   1.000
_cell.length_c   1.000
_cell.angle_alpha   90.00
_cell.angle_beta   90.00
_cell.angle_gamma   90.00
#
_symmetry.space_group_name_H-M   'P 1'
#
loop_
_entity.id
_entity.type
_entity.pdbx_description
1 polymer ?
#
loop_
_entity_poly.entity_id
_entity_poly.type
_entity_poly.pdbx_seq_one_letter_code
_entity_poly.pdbx_strand_id
1 'polypeptide(L)'
;MDVICIDLVRKYSEKLSLDDQLLIPSCAKPPKLYGLPKIHKPNAPLRPIVSQIDAPTYKLAQHVAKTLSRLRGTTMAHVKDSYQFISEVKDLHLADDESMVSFDVQSLFTSLPVQDCIEITKRKLAELDMPLEYAELLEHCLTSGYLLWDNEFYVQVDGVAMGSPVSPVVADIFMEDFEARALSTAPVSPRFYKRYVDDTFTILPTNSVSAFLDHLNSIHPKIQFTMEVEANNRLAFLDVLLTRNPDHTLSHTVFRKPTHTDKYLNGASHHHPGQLATVGKTLFQRARGICDDQHLAAELQHVRKVLQDNQLPVPRRCRPRAKRSTVERQPAVLPYMKGVTDKIGNILKRASIKTYFKPPKKIHQFLPPVKCNIPLQDAGVYRLECDCGLSYIGQTKRSIGIRIKEHIADVKHRRNTKSAVCEHALDTPNHFIRFDQPKVLARERRFVPRMLREAIEIRRHPNFNREDGWKIPPAWDPVLTKTQARPRTARLQDTVSSYCVDRNVN
;
A
#
# COMPACT_ATOMS: atom_id res chain seq x y z
N MET A 1 -7.14 -5.48 21.31
CA MET A 1 -5.72 -5.31 20.90
C MET A 1 -5.11 -6.69 20.90
N ASP A 2 -4.19 -6.97 19.99
CA ASP A 2 -3.49 -8.25 19.95
C ASP A 2 -2.44 -8.28 21.08
N VAL A 3 -2.81 -8.91 22.19
CA VAL A 3 -1.95 -9.02 23.38
C VAL A 3 -0.71 -9.85 23.06
N ILE A 4 -0.85 -10.85 22.20
CA ILE A 4 0.24 -11.75 21.79
C ILE A 4 1.33 -10.96 21.06
N CYS A 5 0.96 -10.10 20.12
CA CYS A 5 1.92 -9.25 19.42
C CYS A 5 2.70 -8.33 20.39
N ILE A 6 2.03 -7.78 21.40
CA ILE A 6 2.66 -6.92 22.41
C ILE A 6 3.65 -7.72 23.26
N ASP A 7 3.24 -8.89 23.72
CA ASP A 7 4.06 -9.74 24.57
C ASP A 7 5.28 -10.29 23.82
N LEU A 8 5.13 -10.64 22.53
CA LEU A 8 6.24 -11.05 21.67
C LEU A 8 7.25 -9.93 21.44
N VAL A 9 6.76 -8.71 21.14
CA VAL A 9 7.65 -7.54 20.97
C VAL A 9 8.42 -7.27 22.25
N ARG A 10 7.75 -7.29 23.41
CA ARG A 10 8.38 -7.09 24.72
C ARG A 10 9.35 -8.21 25.09
N LYS A 11 9.02 -9.47 24.79
CA LYS A 11 9.88 -10.63 25.02
C LYS A 11 11.23 -10.48 24.32
N TYR A 12 11.22 -9.92 23.10
CA TYR A 12 12.42 -9.80 22.28
C TYR A 12 12.99 -8.38 22.19
N SER A 13 12.47 -7.44 22.98
CA SER A 13 12.84 -6.02 22.88
C SER A 13 14.32 -5.80 23.21
N GLU A 14 14.81 -6.36 24.30
CA GLU A 14 16.22 -6.26 24.70
C GLU A 14 17.13 -7.04 23.73
N LYS A 15 16.79 -8.30 23.47
CA LYS A 15 17.62 -9.21 22.66
C LYS A 15 17.80 -8.74 21.21
N LEU A 16 16.75 -8.19 20.60
CA LEU A 16 16.77 -7.73 19.21
C LEU A 16 16.85 -6.19 19.10
N SER A 17 16.98 -5.47 20.22
CA SER A 17 16.96 -4.00 20.26
C SER A 17 15.72 -3.41 19.57
N LEU A 18 14.53 -3.94 19.87
CA LEU A 18 13.27 -3.48 19.30
C LEU A 18 12.77 -2.20 20.00
N ASP A 19 12.16 -1.30 19.24
CA ASP A 19 11.46 -0.12 19.76
C ASP A 19 9.97 -0.42 19.95
N ASP A 20 9.61 -0.78 21.18
CA ASP A 20 8.23 -1.09 21.58
C ASP A 20 7.25 0.04 21.26
N GLN A 21 7.67 1.31 21.41
CA GLN A 21 6.80 2.47 21.16
C GLN A 21 6.46 2.62 19.67
N LEU A 22 7.36 2.15 18.80
CA LEU A 22 7.19 2.17 17.36
C LEU A 22 6.44 0.95 16.83
N LEU A 23 6.70 -0.23 17.40
CA LEU A 23 6.16 -1.50 16.92
C LEU A 23 4.74 -1.77 17.43
N ILE A 24 4.35 -1.24 18.60
CA ILE A 24 3.02 -1.43 19.16
C ILE A 24 2.07 -0.33 18.65
N PRO A 25 1.03 -0.65 17.86
CA PRO A 25 0.16 0.36 17.28
C PRO A 25 -0.81 0.96 18.32
N SER A 26 -0.79 2.28 18.44
CA SER A 26 -1.72 3.03 19.32
C SER A 26 -3.21 2.98 18.90
N CYS A 27 -3.49 2.65 17.64
CA CYS A 27 -4.86 2.54 17.11
C CYS A 27 -4.89 1.42 16.05
N ALA A 28 -4.99 0.19 16.51
CA ALA A 28 -5.07 -0.97 15.62
C ALA A 28 -6.43 -1.08 14.94
N LYS A 29 -6.44 -1.57 13.71
CA LYS A 29 -7.62 -1.91 12.92
C LYS A 29 -7.56 -3.38 12.54
N PRO A 30 -8.69 -4.09 12.45
CA PRO A 30 -8.67 -5.42 11.89
C PRO A 30 -8.24 -5.34 10.42
N PRO A 31 -7.43 -6.29 9.93
CA PRO A 31 -7.16 -6.43 8.51
C PRO A 31 -8.47 -6.55 7.72
N LYS A 32 -8.53 -5.98 6.51
CA LYS A 32 -9.76 -5.96 5.70
C LYS A 32 -9.53 -6.62 4.36
N LEU A 33 -10.36 -7.61 4.01
CA LEU A 33 -10.35 -8.20 2.69
C LEU A 33 -11.03 -7.26 1.68
N TYR A 34 -10.43 -7.12 0.51
CA TYR A 34 -11.02 -6.45 -0.64
C TYR A 34 -10.48 -7.06 -1.93
N GLY A 35 -11.25 -6.96 -3.02
CA GLY A 35 -10.89 -7.52 -4.32
C GLY A 35 -10.52 -6.42 -5.34
N LEU A 36 -9.50 -6.66 -6.15
CA LEU A 36 -9.23 -5.88 -7.35
C LEU A 36 -9.52 -6.72 -8.61
N PRO A 37 -10.38 -6.26 -9.53
CA PRO A 37 -10.71 -7.05 -10.73
C PRO A 37 -9.50 -7.18 -11.65
N LYS A 38 -9.21 -8.40 -12.09
CA LYS A 38 -8.21 -8.68 -13.12
C LYS A 38 -8.85 -8.53 -14.51
N ILE A 39 -9.06 -7.29 -14.95
CA ILE A 39 -9.79 -6.94 -16.19
C ILE A 39 -9.22 -7.52 -17.49
N HIS A 40 -7.99 -8.04 -17.47
CA HIS A 40 -7.33 -8.64 -18.63
C HIS A 40 -7.55 -10.16 -18.71
N LYS A 41 -8.21 -10.78 -17.72
CA LYS A 41 -8.56 -12.20 -17.72
C LYS A 41 -10.05 -12.37 -18.05
N PRO A 42 -10.45 -13.48 -18.71
CA PRO A 42 -11.86 -13.81 -18.93
C PRO A 42 -12.68 -13.74 -17.64
N ASN A 43 -13.89 -13.19 -17.70
CA ASN A 43 -14.78 -12.98 -16.53
C ASN A 43 -14.22 -12.05 -15.44
N ALA A 44 -13.09 -11.37 -15.67
CA ALA A 44 -12.47 -10.40 -14.78
C ALA A 44 -12.41 -10.82 -13.28
N PRO A 45 -11.83 -12.00 -12.95
CA PRO A 45 -11.81 -12.52 -11.60
C PRO A 45 -11.16 -11.54 -10.61
N LEU A 46 -11.64 -11.56 -9.37
CA LEU A 46 -11.10 -10.71 -8.30
C LEU A 46 -9.75 -11.24 -7.81
N ARG A 47 -8.78 -10.34 -7.63
CA ARG A 47 -7.56 -10.57 -6.87
C ARG A 47 -7.84 -10.24 -5.40
N PRO A 48 -7.94 -11.22 -4.49
CA PRO A 48 -8.15 -10.95 -3.07
C PRO A 48 -6.91 -10.32 -2.47
N ILE A 49 -7.09 -9.24 -1.70
CA ILE A 49 -6.03 -8.56 -0.97
C ILE A 49 -6.50 -8.27 0.45
N VAL A 50 -5.68 -8.66 1.43
CA VAL A 50 -5.91 -8.34 2.84
C VAL A 50 -5.15 -7.07 3.20
N SER A 51 -5.86 -5.96 3.37
CA SER A 51 -5.26 -4.70 3.82
C SER A 51 -4.84 -4.80 5.28
N GLN A 52 -3.56 -5.07 5.54
CA GLN A 52 -3.00 -5.06 6.90
C GLN A 52 -2.58 -3.68 7.39
N ILE A 53 -2.79 -2.60 6.63
CA ILE A 53 -2.46 -1.25 7.09
C ILE A 53 -3.17 -0.97 8.42
N ASP A 54 -2.39 -0.61 9.44
CA ASP A 54 -2.81 -0.40 10.83
C ASP A 54 -3.28 -1.66 11.57
N ALA A 55 -3.04 -2.86 11.03
CA ALA A 55 -3.23 -4.10 11.78
C ALA A 55 -2.28 -4.18 12.98
N PRO A 56 -2.63 -4.95 14.03
CA PRO A 56 -1.75 -5.12 15.19
C PRO A 56 -0.32 -5.54 14.81
N THR A 57 -0.19 -6.49 13.90
CA THR A 57 1.10 -7.04 13.44
C THR A 57 1.77 -6.21 12.35
N TYR A 58 1.13 -5.17 11.81
CA TYR A 58 1.64 -4.46 10.62
C TYR A 58 3.03 -3.86 10.81
N LYS A 59 3.26 -3.20 11.94
CA LYS A 59 4.55 -2.56 12.24
C LYS A 59 5.65 -3.58 12.51
N LEU A 60 5.32 -4.64 13.23
CA LEU A 60 6.21 -5.78 13.42
C LEU A 60 6.58 -6.41 12.06
N ALA A 61 5.60 -6.70 11.20
CA ALA A 61 5.83 -7.24 9.87
C ALA A 61 6.70 -6.33 9.00
N GLN A 62 6.55 -4.99 9.08
CA GLN A 62 7.45 -4.05 8.40
C GLN A 62 8.90 -4.17 8.90
N HIS A 63 9.08 -4.32 10.22
CA HIS A 63 10.40 -4.46 10.83
C HIS A 63 11.04 -5.79 10.44
N VAL A 64 10.32 -6.91 10.60
CA VAL A 64 10.76 -8.25 10.22
C VAL A 64 11.10 -8.30 8.73
N ALA A 65 10.23 -7.77 7.86
CA ALA A 65 10.49 -7.70 6.42
C ALA A 65 11.78 -6.95 6.10
N LYS A 66 12.06 -5.82 6.77
CA LYS A 66 13.29 -5.05 6.58
C LYS A 66 14.53 -5.85 6.95
N THR A 67 14.49 -6.61 8.04
CA THR A 67 15.60 -7.47 8.46
C THR A 67 15.78 -8.65 7.51
N LEU A 68 14.71 -9.39 7.22
CA LEU A 68 14.74 -10.58 6.37
C LEU A 68 14.99 -10.28 4.89
N SER A 69 14.81 -9.03 4.44
CA SER A 69 15.12 -8.63 3.05
C SER A 69 16.59 -8.86 2.68
N ARG A 70 17.49 -9.02 3.66
CA ARG A 70 18.90 -9.36 3.43
C ARG A 70 19.12 -10.81 3.00
N LEU A 71 18.13 -11.68 3.21
CA LEU A 71 18.22 -13.12 2.92
C LEU A 71 17.84 -13.49 1.48
N ARG A 72 17.35 -12.53 0.69
CA ARG A 72 16.82 -12.73 -0.67
C ARG A 72 17.56 -11.89 -1.72
N GLY A 73 17.40 -12.25 -2.98
CA GLY A 73 17.93 -11.56 -4.15
C GLY A 73 19.41 -11.88 -4.41
N THR A 74 19.92 -12.97 -3.84
CA THR A 74 21.34 -13.38 -3.99
C THR A 74 21.55 -14.43 -5.07
N THR A 75 20.47 -15.02 -5.60
CA THR A 75 20.56 -16.08 -6.60
C THR A 75 20.78 -15.50 -8.01
N MET A 76 21.48 -16.26 -8.86
CA MET A 76 21.68 -15.90 -10.26
C MET A 76 20.36 -15.86 -11.05
N ALA A 77 19.33 -16.58 -10.59
CA ALA A 77 18.00 -16.57 -11.18
C ALA A 77 17.24 -15.25 -10.92
N HIS A 78 17.55 -14.52 -9.86
CA HIS A 78 16.79 -13.32 -9.50
C HIS A 78 17.07 -12.16 -10.47
N VAL A 79 16.01 -11.56 -11.03
CA VAL A 79 16.09 -10.31 -11.79
C VAL A 79 15.35 -9.20 -11.06
N LYS A 80 16.00 -8.04 -10.90
CA LYS A 80 15.47 -6.92 -10.10
C LYS A 80 14.43 -6.09 -10.84
N ASP A 81 14.62 -5.89 -12.12
CA ASP A 81 13.77 -5.06 -12.98
C ASP A 81 14.06 -5.35 -14.45
N SER A 82 13.23 -4.80 -15.32
CA SER A 82 13.32 -5.00 -16.76
C SER A 82 14.61 -4.45 -17.39
N TYR A 83 15.24 -3.44 -16.78
CA TYR A 83 16.50 -2.89 -17.30
C TYR A 83 17.65 -3.87 -17.07
N GLN A 84 17.70 -4.49 -15.88
CA GLN A 84 18.65 -5.57 -15.62
C GLN A 84 18.39 -6.75 -16.58
N PHE A 85 17.13 -7.16 -16.74
CA PHE A 85 16.76 -8.24 -17.64
C PHE A 85 17.27 -8.01 -19.07
N ILE A 86 17.01 -6.83 -19.63
CA ILE A 86 17.47 -6.47 -20.98
C ILE A 86 18.99 -6.52 -21.10
N SER A 87 19.71 -6.04 -20.09
CA SER A 87 21.17 -6.05 -20.11
C SER A 87 21.77 -7.45 -20.18
N GLU A 88 21.02 -8.47 -19.72
CA GLU A 88 21.41 -9.87 -19.76
C GLU A 88 20.93 -10.59 -21.02
N VAL A 89 19.83 -10.14 -21.64
CA VAL A 89 19.22 -10.77 -22.82
C VAL A 89 19.77 -10.26 -24.14
N LYS A 90 20.24 -9.00 -24.20
CA LYS A 90 20.71 -8.35 -25.45
C LYS A 90 21.82 -9.11 -26.20
N ASP A 91 22.63 -9.89 -25.48
CA ASP A 91 23.79 -10.61 -26.03
C ASP A 91 23.46 -12.09 -26.34
N LEU A 92 22.21 -12.52 -26.08
CA LEU A 92 21.77 -13.89 -26.30
C LEU A 92 21.45 -14.15 -27.78
N HIS A 93 21.87 -15.32 -28.25
CA HIS A 93 21.52 -15.87 -29.55
C HIS A 93 20.78 -17.19 -29.35
N LEU A 94 19.59 -17.33 -29.96
CA LEU A 94 18.74 -18.51 -29.83
C LEU A 94 19.03 -19.54 -30.91
N ALA A 95 19.29 -20.79 -30.53
CA ALA A 95 19.39 -21.88 -31.50
C ALA A 95 18.00 -22.26 -32.06
N ASP A 96 17.95 -22.88 -33.23
CA ASP A 96 16.68 -23.27 -33.90
C ASP A 96 15.86 -24.30 -33.14
N ASP A 97 16.52 -25.10 -32.32
CA ASP A 97 15.90 -26.06 -31.44
C ASP A 97 15.57 -25.49 -30.05
N GLU A 98 15.87 -24.22 -29.78
CA GLU A 98 15.52 -23.54 -28.53
C GLU A 98 14.23 -22.72 -28.65
N SER A 99 13.46 -22.73 -27.56
CA SER A 99 12.26 -21.94 -27.37
C SER A 99 12.40 -20.99 -26.19
N MET A 100 11.87 -19.77 -26.34
CA MET A 100 11.58 -18.90 -25.20
C MET A 100 10.29 -19.35 -24.51
N VAL A 101 10.34 -19.48 -23.19
CA VAL A 101 9.21 -19.95 -22.39
C VAL A 101 9.10 -19.11 -21.12
N SER A 102 7.88 -18.73 -20.76
CA SER A 102 7.58 -18.12 -19.46
C SER A 102 6.81 -19.10 -18.60
N PHE A 103 7.22 -19.26 -17.34
CA PHE A 103 6.46 -20.00 -16.35
C PHE A 103 5.91 -19.05 -15.29
N ASP A 104 4.61 -19.14 -15.01
CA ASP A 104 3.91 -18.33 -13.99
C ASP A 104 3.43 -19.24 -12.84
N VAL A 105 3.76 -18.87 -11.60
CA VAL A 105 3.30 -19.60 -10.42
C VAL A 105 1.83 -19.28 -10.13
N GLN A 106 0.98 -20.32 -10.15
CA GLN A 106 -0.43 -20.19 -9.86
C GLN A 106 -0.67 -19.73 -8.42
N SER A 107 -1.16 -18.49 -8.29
CA SER A 107 -1.61 -17.91 -7.04
C SER A 107 -0.57 -17.97 -5.92
N LEU A 108 0.72 -17.72 -6.26
CA LEU A 108 1.89 -17.86 -5.38
C LEU A 108 1.59 -17.63 -3.89
N PHE A 109 1.17 -16.43 -3.50
CA PHE A 109 0.96 -16.09 -2.09
C PHE A 109 -0.05 -16.98 -1.37
N THR A 110 -1.18 -17.32 -1.98
CA THR A 110 -2.18 -18.19 -1.33
C THR A 110 -1.78 -19.65 -1.31
N SER A 111 -0.79 -20.04 -2.13
CA SER A 111 -0.28 -21.41 -2.25
C SER A 111 0.98 -21.66 -1.41
N LEU A 112 1.60 -20.61 -0.87
CA LEU A 112 2.85 -20.72 -0.11
C LEU A 112 2.68 -21.56 1.17
N PRO A 113 3.46 -22.63 1.36
CA PRO A 113 3.46 -23.41 2.59
C PRO A 113 4.10 -22.64 3.74
N VAL A 114 3.28 -22.17 4.69
CA VAL A 114 3.73 -21.31 5.80
C VAL A 114 4.84 -21.95 6.63
N GLN A 115 4.74 -23.25 6.92
CA GLN A 115 5.74 -23.93 7.75
C GLN A 115 7.10 -24.02 7.05
N ASP A 116 7.12 -24.43 5.78
CA ASP A 116 8.37 -24.52 5.02
C ASP A 116 9.03 -23.14 4.89
N CYS A 117 8.22 -22.09 4.69
CA CYS A 117 8.71 -20.72 4.69
C CYS A 117 9.45 -20.35 6.00
N ILE A 118 8.92 -20.76 7.16
CA ILE A 118 9.52 -20.51 8.46
C ILE A 118 10.83 -21.31 8.61
N GLU A 119 10.82 -22.60 8.27
CA GLU A 119 12.00 -23.47 8.38
C GLU A 119 13.13 -23.03 7.44
N ILE A 120 12.81 -22.71 6.17
CA ILE A 120 13.80 -22.18 5.21
C ILE A 120 14.39 -20.87 5.72
N THR A 121 13.56 -19.98 6.27
CA THR A 121 14.03 -18.71 6.84
C THR A 121 14.94 -18.95 8.04
N LYS A 122 14.56 -19.86 8.96
CA LYS A 122 15.34 -20.21 10.14
C LYS A 122 16.71 -20.78 9.77
N ARG A 123 16.78 -21.67 8.77
CA ARG A 123 18.05 -22.18 8.23
C ARG A 123 18.91 -21.05 7.66
N LYS A 124 18.36 -20.19 6.80
CA LYS A 124 19.12 -19.06 6.22
C LYS A 124 19.60 -18.05 7.27
N LEU A 125 18.83 -17.84 8.34
CA LEU A 125 19.26 -17.02 9.48
C LEU A 125 20.47 -17.64 10.17
N ALA A 126 20.46 -18.96 10.41
CA ALA A 126 21.60 -19.67 11.01
C ALA A 126 22.86 -19.60 10.11
N GLU A 127 22.71 -19.78 8.80
CA GLU A 127 23.81 -19.70 7.83
C GLU A 127 24.50 -18.32 7.82
N LEU A 128 23.77 -17.25 8.15
CA LEU A 128 24.30 -15.88 8.18
C LEU A 128 24.57 -15.35 9.59
N ASP A 129 24.55 -16.23 10.60
CA ASP A 129 24.73 -15.87 12.03
C ASP A 129 23.80 -14.72 12.47
N MET A 130 22.56 -14.76 11.98
CA MET A 130 21.51 -13.80 12.33
C MET A 130 20.62 -14.35 13.46
N PRO A 131 20.03 -13.50 14.32
CA PRO A 131 19.20 -13.96 15.43
C PRO A 131 18.01 -14.81 14.97
N LEU A 132 17.92 -16.03 15.49
CA LEU A 132 16.87 -16.99 15.11
C LEU A 132 15.47 -16.57 15.59
N GLU A 133 15.39 -15.65 16.56
CA GLU A 133 14.13 -15.10 17.09
C GLU A 133 13.32 -14.38 16.01
N TYR A 134 13.97 -13.92 14.93
CA TYR A 134 13.25 -13.39 13.78
C TYR A 134 12.36 -14.43 13.09
N ALA A 135 12.67 -15.73 13.21
CA ALA A 135 11.80 -16.79 12.72
C ALA A 135 10.51 -16.90 13.56
N GLU A 136 10.58 -16.73 14.89
CA GLU A 136 9.39 -16.70 15.75
C GLU A 136 8.53 -15.46 15.50
N LEU A 137 9.17 -14.29 15.33
CA LEU A 137 8.45 -13.07 14.96
C LEU A 137 7.79 -13.21 13.58
N LEU A 138 8.46 -13.88 12.65
CA LEU A 138 7.91 -14.20 11.33
C LEU A 138 6.70 -15.14 11.45
N GLU A 139 6.83 -16.23 12.19
CA GLU A 139 5.76 -17.20 12.44
C GLU A 139 4.50 -16.49 12.95
N HIS A 140 4.63 -15.62 13.96
CA HIS A 140 3.50 -14.84 14.44
C HIS A 140 2.90 -13.93 13.36
N CYS A 141 3.73 -13.28 12.53
CA CYS A 141 3.24 -12.44 11.44
C CYS A 141 2.49 -13.21 10.35
N LEU A 142 2.85 -14.48 10.10
CA LEU A 142 2.23 -15.34 9.08
C LEU A 142 0.98 -16.05 9.61
N THR A 143 0.95 -16.43 10.88
CA THR A 143 -0.16 -17.22 11.48
C THR A 143 -1.27 -16.37 12.08
N SER A 144 -1.02 -15.10 12.39
CA SER A 144 -2.05 -14.18 12.94
C SER A 144 -3.06 -13.67 11.91
N GLY A 145 -3.26 -14.39 10.81
CA GLY A 145 -3.94 -13.97 9.57
C GLY A 145 -5.46 -13.83 9.65
N TYR A 146 -6.02 -13.21 10.69
CA TYR A 146 -7.45 -12.89 10.71
C TYR A 146 -7.78 -11.69 9.81
N LEU A 147 -8.99 -11.67 9.25
CA LEU A 147 -9.48 -10.61 8.39
C LEU A 147 -10.97 -10.36 8.62
N LEU A 148 -11.40 -9.14 8.30
CA LEU A 148 -12.80 -8.75 8.29
C LEU A 148 -13.32 -8.72 6.85
N TRP A 149 -14.43 -9.40 6.61
CA TRP A 149 -15.21 -9.35 5.37
C TRP A 149 -16.69 -9.41 5.71
N ASP A 150 -17.49 -8.56 5.08
CA ASP A 150 -18.95 -8.46 5.33
C ASP A 150 -19.35 -8.43 6.82
N ASN A 151 -18.62 -7.66 7.63
CA ASN A 151 -18.77 -7.54 9.09
C ASN A 151 -18.49 -8.82 9.90
N GLU A 152 -18.06 -9.90 9.26
CA GLU A 152 -17.68 -11.16 9.88
C GLU A 152 -16.15 -11.34 9.89
N PHE A 153 -15.66 -12.02 10.92
CA PHE A 153 -14.23 -12.34 11.07
C PHE A 153 -13.92 -13.72 10.50
N TYR A 154 -12.88 -13.77 9.69
CA TYR A 154 -12.35 -15.01 9.10
C TYR A 154 -10.89 -15.16 9.47
N VAL A 155 -10.41 -16.41 9.52
CA VAL A 155 -8.99 -16.73 9.70
C VAL A 155 -8.47 -17.31 8.39
N GLN A 156 -7.35 -16.79 7.92
CA GLN A 156 -6.64 -17.40 6.81
C GLN A 156 -5.99 -18.70 7.29
N VAL A 157 -6.46 -19.83 6.77
CA VAL A 157 -6.01 -21.17 7.15
C VAL A 157 -4.83 -21.67 6.33
N ASP A 158 -4.59 -21.08 5.15
CA ASP A 158 -3.51 -21.48 4.25
C ASP A 158 -2.96 -20.29 3.46
N GLY A 159 -1.71 -20.44 3.01
CA GLY A 159 -0.97 -19.39 2.32
C GLY A 159 -0.64 -18.18 3.19
N VAL A 160 -0.16 -17.13 2.53
CA VAL A 160 0.18 -15.85 3.16
C VAL A 160 -0.65 -14.71 2.59
N ALA A 161 -0.95 -13.72 3.43
CA ALA A 161 -1.77 -12.57 3.04
C ALA A 161 -1.02 -11.62 2.08
N MET A 162 -1.49 -11.46 0.84
CA MET A 162 -0.86 -10.59 -0.18
C MET A 162 -0.64 -9.11 0.24
N GLY A 163 -1.33 -8.61 1.26
CA GLY A 163 -1.16 -7.24 1.75
C GLY A 163 -0.31 -7.12 3.02
N SER A 164 0.31 -8.21 3.48
CA SER A 164 1.29 -8.17 4.57
C SER A 164 2.65 -7.66 4.06
N PRO A 165 3.34 -6.78 4.79
CA PRO A 165 4.69 -6.33 4.43
C PRO A 165 5.72 -7.45 4.30
N VAL A 166 5.54 -8.57 5.03
CA VAL A 166 6.52 -9.68 5.06
C VAL A 166 6.30 -10.70 3.94
N SER A 167 5.08 -10.77 3.38
CA SER A 167 4.73 -11.80 2.39
C SER A 167 5.61 -11.78 1.13
N PRO A 168 5.95 -10.64 0.50
CA PRO A 168 6.86 -10.63 -0.65
C PRO A 168 8.27 -11.12 -0.30
N VAL A 169 8.75 -10.83 0.91
CA VAL A 169 10.09 -11.26 1.35
C VAL A 169 10.15 -12.76 1.49
N VAL A 170 9.15 -13.33 2.16
CA VAL A 170 9.05 -14.78 2.40
C VAL A 170 8.80 -15.54 1.11
N ALA A 171 7.95 -15.00 0.22
CA ALA A 171 7.72 -15.58 -1.09
C ALA A 171 9.02 -15.73 -1.88
N ASP A 172 9.85 -14.68 -1.93
CA ASP A 172 11.14 -14.75 -2.62
C ASP A 172 12.11 -15.72 -1.95
N ILE A 173 12.20 -15.73 -0.62
CA ILE A 173 13.05 -16.68 0.12
C ILE A 173 12.67 -18.13 -0.18
N PHE A 174 11.38 -18.43 -0.17
CA PHE A 174 10.87 -19.75 -0.50
C PHE A 174 11.13 -20.10 -1.96
N MET A 175 10.83 -19.19 -2.89
CA MET A 175 11.02 -19.43 -4.32
C MET A 175 12.49 -19.63 -4.68
N GLU A 176 13.43 -18.93 -4.04
CA GLU A 176 14.86 -19.18 -4.25
C GLU A 176 15.30 -20.58 -3.83
N ASP A 177 14.80 -21.08 -2.70
CA ASP A 177 15.07 -22.46 -2.27
C ASP A 177 14.43 -23.48 -3.21
N PHE A 178 13.17 -23.24 -3.58
CA PHE A 178 12.44 -24.06 -4.54
C PHE A 178 13.19 -24.15 -5.87
N GLU A 179 13.67 -23.02 -6.39
CA GLU A 179 14.42 -22.94 -7.65
C GLU A 179 15.76 -23.65 -7.57
N ALA A 180 16.49 -23.51 -6.47
CA ALA A 180 17.75 -24.21 -6.28
C ALA A 180 17.55 -25.74 -6.37
N ARG A 181 16.48 -26.26 -5.77
CA ARG A 181 16.09 -27.68 -5.88
C ARG A 181 15.62 -28.04 -7.29
N ALA A 182 14.76 -27.22 -7.89
CA ALA A 182 14.21 -27.47 -9.22
C ALA A 182 15.31 -27.52 -10.29
N LEU A 183 16.24 -26.56 -10.28
CA LEU A 183 17.32 -26.44 -11.28
C LEU A 183 18.40 -27.51 -11.08
N SER A 184 18.68 -27.93 -9.84
CA SER A 184 19.69 -28.98 -9.57
C SER A 184 19.21 -30.39 -9.93
N THR A 185 17.90 -30.61 -9.92
CA THR A 185 17.28 -31.92 -10.20
C THR A 185 16.64 -32.00 -11.58
N ALA A 186 16.73 -30.92 -12.36
CA ALA A 186 16.09 -30.83 -13.66
C ALA A 186 16.61 -31.92 -14.62
N PRO A 187 15.73 -32.63 -15.34
CA PRO A 187 16.16 -33.58 -16.36
C PRO A 187 16.90 -32.88 -17.51
N VAL A 188 16.52 -31.64 -17.78
CA VAL A 188 17.17 -30.75 -18.75
C VAL A 188 17.36 -29.39 -18.10
N SER A 189 18.62 -28.98 -17.95
CA SER A 189 18.95 -27.67 -17.38
C SER A 189 18.65 -26.56 -18.39
N PRO A 190 17.89 -25.53 -18.01
CA PRO A 190 17.67 -24.38 -18.87
C PRO A 190 18.98 -23.65 -19.14
N ARG A 191 19.20 -23.21 -20.38
CA ARG A 191 20.38 -22.41 -20.74
C ARG A 191 20.33 -21.03 -20.08
N PHE A 192 19.12 -20.49 -19.97
CA PHE A 192 18.85 -19.21 -19.33
C PHE A 192 17.61 -19.34 -18.47
N TYR A 193 17.67 -18.84 -17.25
CA TYR A 193 16.54 -18.83 -16.32
C TYR A 193 16.59 -17.58 -15.46
N LYS A 194 15.53 -16.77 -15.51
CA LYS A 194 15.38 -15.57 -14.70
C LYS A 194 13.97 -15.50 -14.11
N ARG A 195 13.86 -15.07 -12.85
CA ARG A 195 12.59 -14.89 -12.15
C ARG A 195 12.45 -13.48 -11.61
N TYR A 196 11.25 -12.93 -11.79
CA TYR A 196 10.77 -11.74 -11.10
C TYR A 196 9.52 -12.10 -10.32
N VAL A 197 9.64 -12.21 -8.99
CA VAL A 197 8.54 -12.59 -8.10
C VAL A 197 7.90 -13.93 -8.50
N ASP A 198 6.74 -13.93 -9.16
CA ASP A 198 5.95 -15.09 -9.60
C ASP A 198 6.19 -15.49 -11.07
N ASP A 199 6.70 -14.56 -11.89
CA ASP A 199 6.94 -14.77 -13.32
C ASP A 199 8.39 -15.20 -13.59
N THR A 200 8.60 -16.18 -14.45
CA THR A 200 9.92 -16.59 -14.93
C THR A 200 10.06 -16.42 -16.45
N PHE A 201 11.29 -16.23 -16.90
CA PHE A 201 11.69 -16.27 -18.30
C PHE A 201 12.81 -17.28 -18.46
N THR A 202 12.61 -18.21 -19.38
CA THR A 202 13.48 -19.38 -19.55
C THR A 202 13.76 -19.64 -21.03
N ILE A 203 14.97 -20.09 -21.33
CA ILE A 203 15.36 -20.61 -22.65
C ILE A 203 15.70 -22.10 -22.49
N LEU A 204 14.98 -22.94 -23.22
CA LEU A 204 15.06 -24.40 -23.15
C LEU A 204 14.97 -25.02 -24.55
N PRO A 205 15.51 -26.24 -24.75
CA PRO A 205 15.21 -27.04 -25.93
C PRO A 205 13.70 -27.27 -26.09
N THR A 206 13.20 -27.05 -27.29
CA THR A 206 11.76 -27.03 -27.65
C THR A 206 11.06 -28.34 -27.27
N ASN A 207 11.73 -29.47 -27.41
CA ASN A 207 11.21 -30.80 -27.07
C ASN A 207 11.15 -31.08 -25.56
N SER A 208 11.80 -30.27 -24.74
CA SER A 208 11.96 -30.50 -23.29
C SER A 208 11.11 -29.56 -22.44
N VAL A 209 10.40 -28.62 -23.09
CA VAL A 209 9.59 -27.60 -22.46
C VAL A 209 8.49 -28.19 -21.57
N SER A 210 7.73 -29.19 -22.07
CA SER A 210 6.69 -29.86 -21.29
C SER A 210 7.27 -30.69 -20.13
N ALA A 211 8.35 -31.43 -20.38
CA ALA A 211 9.02 -32.22 -19.35
C ALA A 211 9.55 -31.35 -18.20
N PHE A 212 10.04 -30.14 -18.51
CA PHE A 212 10.47 -29.19 -17.50
C PHE A 212 9.28 -28.62 -16.69
N LEU A 213 8.14 -28.35 -17.32
CA LEU A 213 6.92 -27.96 -16.60
C LEU A 213 6.46 -29.06 -15.62
N ASP A 214 6.43 -30.31 -16.09
CA ASP A 214 6.04 -31.46 -15.27
C ASP A 214 7.01 -31.62 -14.09
N HIS A 215 8.31 -31.44 -14.35
CA HIS A 215 9.35 -31.43 -13.31
C HIS A 215 9.11 -30.34 -12.27
N LEU A 216 8.90 -29.08 -12.69
CA LEU A 216 8.60 -27.96 -11.78
C LEU A 216 7.39 -28.28 -10.89
N ASN A 217 6.32 -28.81 -11.47
CA ASN A 217 5.10 -29.18 -10.73
C ASN A 217 5.27 -30.38 -9.80
N SER A 218 6.31 -31.20 -9.99
CA SER A 218 6.64 -32.33 -9.13
C SER A 218 7.41 -31.95 -7.86
N ILE A 219 8.10 -30.80 -7.85
CA ILE A 219 9.00 -30.40 -6.75
C ILE A 219 8.25 -30.15 -5.45
N HIS A 220 7.04 -29.57 -5.51
CA HIS A 220 6.26 -29.28 -4.32
C HIS A 220 4.74 -29.36 -4.60
N PRO A 221 3.97 -30.13 -3.81
CA PRO A 221 2.56 -30.39 -4.11
C PRO A 221 1.68 -29.13 -4.12
N LYS A 222 2.01 -28.10 -3.33
CA LYS A 222 1.24 -26.85 -3.30
C LYS A 222 1.62 -25.84 -4.38
N ILE A 223 2.80 -25.96 -5.00
CA ILE A 223 3.30 -24.95 -5.95
C ILE A 223 3.12 -25.49 -7.34
N GLN A 224 2.29 -24.82 -8.12
CA GLN A 224 1.94 -25.23 -9.47
C GLN A 224 2.25 -24.10 -10.44
N PHE A 225 2.84 -24.44 -11.57
CA PHE A 225 3.21 -23.54 -12.64
C PHE A 225 2.25 -23.69 -13.81
N THR A 226 2.02 -22.57 -14.48
CA THR A 226 1.53 -22.52 -15.85
C THR A 226 2.65 -22.10 -16.78
N MET A 227 2.44 -22.28 -18.07
CA MET A 227 3.45 -22.01 -19.07
C MET A 227 2.85 -21.24 -20.24
N GLU A 228 3.57 -20.23 -20.70
CA GLU A 228 3.36 -19.55 -21.98
C GLU A 228 4.60 -19.76 -22.85
N VAL A 229 4.44 -20.49 -23.95
CA VAL A 229 5.50 -20.70 -24.96
C VAL A 229 5.45 -19.54 -25.94
N GLU A 230 6.60 -19.15 -26.48
CA GLU A 230 6.65 -18.12 -27.51
C GLU A 230 5.70 -18.42 -28.69
N ALA A 231 5.07 -17.36 -29.20
CA ALA A 231 4.15 -17.45 -30.32
C ALA A 231 4.51 -16.39 -31.35
N ASN A 232 4.60 -16.79 -32.62
CA ASN A 232 5.07 -15.93 -33.71
C ASN A 232 6.44 -15.31 -33.42
N ASN A 233 7.38 -16.10 -32.90
CA ASN A 233 8.74 -15.68 -32.52
C ASN A 233 8.75 -14.57 -31.45
N ARG A 234 7.72 -14.50 -30.60
CA ARG A 234 7.56 -13.45 -29.60
C ARG A 234 7.14 -14.00 -28.26
N LEU A 235 7.70 -13.42 -27.20
CA LEU A 235 7.29 -13.68 -25.83
C LEU A 235 7.35 -12.39 -25.02
N ALA A 236 6.33 -12.16 -24.19
CA ALA A 236 6.30 -11.05 -23.26
C ALA A 236 6.87 -11.49 -21.91
N PHE A 237 7.75 -10.68 -21.33
CA PHE A 237 8.21 -10.85 -19.96
C PHE A 237 8.35 -9.48 -19.30
N LEU A 238 7.79 -9.35 -18.09
CA LEU A 238 7.65 -8.06 -17.40
C LEU A 238 6.92 -7.02 -18.27
N ASP A 239 7.63 -5.97 -18.66
CA ASP A 239 7.13 -4.88 -19.47
C ASP A 239 7.86 -4.77 -20.83
N VAL A 240 8.51 -5.89 -21.21
CA VAL A 240 9.31 -6.09 -22.43
C VAL A 240 8.66 -7.15 -23.33
N LEU A 241 8.61 -6.88 -24.62
CA LEU A 241 8.23 -7.84 -25.66
C LEU A 241 9.50 -8.23 -26.41
N LEU A 242 9.92 -9.49 -26.24
CA LEU A 242 11.04 -10.06 -26.96
C LEU A 242 10.56 -10.60 -28.31
N THR A 243 11.34 -10.37 -29.35
CA THR A 243 11.12 -10.89 -30.70
C THR A 243 12.39 -11.55 -31.21
N ARG A 244 12.32 -12.83 -31.54
CA ARG A 244 13.41 -13.56 -32.20
C ARG A 244 13.52 -13.12 -33.65
N ASN A 245 14.69 -12.60 -33.99
CA ASN A 245 15.03 -12.14 -35.33
C ASN A 245 15.54 -13.30 -36.21
N PRO A 246 15.55 -13.15 -37.54
CA PRO A 246 16.07 -14.18 -38.45
C PRO A 246 17.56 -14.48 -38.27
N ASP A 247 18.33 -13.57 -37.68
CA ASP A 247 19.76 -13.74 -37.36
C ASP A 247 19.98 -14.37 -35.97
N HIS A 248 18.93 -14.93 -35.37
CA HIS A 248 18.93 -15.56 -34.04
C HIS A 248 19.11 -14.59 -32.86
N THR A 249 19.23 -13.29 -33.10
CA THR A 249 19.28 -12.28 -32.04
C THR A 249 17.89 -11.99 -31.48
N LEU A 250 17.85 -11.38 -30.29
CA LEU A 250 16.62 -10.96 -29.65
C LEU A 250 16.45 -9.45 -29.73
N SER A 251 15.41 -9.00 -30.43
CA SER A 251 14.96 -7.62 -30.32
C SER A 251 13.97 -7.45 -29.16
N HIS A 252 13.97 -6.27 -28.55
CA HIS A 252 13.17 -5.93 -27.39
C HIS A 252 12.44 -4.60 -27.59
N THR A 253 11.15 -4.59 -27.27
CA THR A 253 10.26 -3.44 -27.34
C THR A 253 9.36 -3.33 -26.11
N VAL A 254 8.68 -2.20 -25.94
CA VAL A 254 7.78 -2.00 -24.81
C VAL A 254 6.51 -2.86 -24.96
N PHE A 255 6.30 -3.80 -24.04
CA PHE A 255 5.07 -4.60 -24.01
C PHE A 255 3.89 -3.79 -23.42
N ARG A 256 2.73 -3.94 -24.06
CA ARG A 256 1.43 -3.42 -23.62
C ARG A 256 0.40 -4.52 -23.74
N LYS A 257 -0.35 -4.78 -22.66
CA LYS A 257 -1.47 -5.74 -22.70
C LYS A 257 -2.54 -5.27 -23.69
N PRO A 258 -3.32 -6.19 -24.29
CA PRO A 258 -4.41 -5.83 -25.21
C PRO A 258 -5.44 -4.86 -24.62
N THR A 259 -5.62 -4.88 -23.29
CA THR A 259 -6.53 -3.97 -22.57
C THR A 259 -5.92 -2.59 -22.26
N HIS A 260 -4.72 -2.28 -22.75
CA HIS A 260 -4.08 -0.98 -22.50
C HIS A 260 -4.78 0.13 -23.31
N THR A 261 -5.25 1.18 -22.63
CA THR A 261 -6.07 2.24 -23.24
C THR A 261 -5.31 3.54 -23.52
N ASP A 262 -4.01 3.59 -23.23
CA ASP A 262 -3.19 4.81 -23.30
C ASP A 262 -3.76 6.00 -22.52
N LYS A 263 -4.63 5.75 -21.53
CA LYS A 263 -5.16 6.79 -20.64
C LYS A 263 -4.24 7.02 -19.45
N TYR A 264 -3.68 8.21 -19.39
CA TYR A 264 -2.83 8.68 -18.30
C TYR A 264 -3.49 9.84 -17.56
N LEU A 265 -2.73 10.48 -16.67
CA LEU A 265 -3.19 11.69 -16.00
C LEU A 265 -3.51 12.78 -17.03
N ASN A 266 -4.76 13.25 -17.07
CA ASN A 266 -5.17 14.28 -18.02
C ASN A 266 -4.49 15.63 -17.71
N GLY A 267 -3.98 16.32 -18.74
CA GLY A 267 -3.31 17.61 -18.60
C GLY A 267 -4.18 18.76 -18.07
N ALA A 268 -5.50 18.69 -18.24
CA ALA A 268 -6.46 19.63 -17.65
C ALA A 268 -6.72 19.37 -16.16
N SER A 269 -6.17 18.31 -15.58
CA SER A 269 -6.33 18.03 -14.15
C SER A 269 -5.62 19.06 -13.29
N HIS A 270 -6.15 19.31 -12.08
CA HIS A 270 -5.60 20.31 -11.14
C HIS A 270 -4.35 19.80 -10.39
N HIS A 271 -3.39 19.25 -11.12
CA HIS A 271 -2.08 18.82 -10.61
C HIS A 271 -1.02 19.86 -10.88
N HIS A 272 0.04 19.86 -10.05
CA HIS A 272 1.16 20.77 -10.26
C HIS A 272 1.87 20.45 -11.60
N PRO A 273 2.30 21.45 -12.39
CA PRO A 273 2.93 21.22 -13.70
C PRO A 273 4.12 20.26 -13.68
N GLY A 274 4.89 20.27 -12.59
CA GLY A 274 5.99 19.32 -12.38
C GLY A 274 5.53 17.86 -12.27
N GLN A 275 4.33 17.59 -11.75
CA GLN A 275 3.77 16.23 -11.68
C GLN A 275 3.27 15.77 -13.05
N LEU A 276 2.59 16.65 -13.80
CA LEU A 276 2.16 16.39 -15.18
C LEU A 276 3.36 16.08 -16.08
N ALA A 277 4.45 16.85 -15.96
CA ALA A 277 5.68 16.64 -16.71
C ALA A 277 6.38 15.30 -16.37
N THR A 278 6.19 14.76 -15.16
CA THR A 278 6.79 13.47 -14.78
C THR A 278 6.22 12.33 -15.59
N VAL A 279 4.93 12.35 -15.94
CA VAL A 279 4.30 11.31 -16.77
C VAL A 279 5.02 11.16 -18.11
N GLY A 280 5.24 12.29 -18.81
CA GLY A 280 6.01 12.29 -20.05
C GLY A 280 7.44 11.82 -19.85
N LYS A 281 8.13 12.28 -18.81
CA LYS A 281 9.51 11.85 -18.52
C LYS A 281 9.62 10.34 -18.30
N THR A 282 8.71 9.75 -17.53
CA THR A 282 8.73 8.31 -17.23
C THR A 282 8.47 7.46 -18.47
N LEU A 283 7.52 7.87 -19.33
CA LEU A 283 7.25 7.14 -20.59
C LEU A 283 8.44 7.21 -21.55
N PHE A 284 9.05 8.39 -21.69
CA PHE A 284 10.25 8.57 -22.51
C PHE A 284 11.49 7.86 -21.94
N GLN A 285 11.59 7.73 -20.62
CA GLN A 285 12.67 6.98 -19.99
C GLN A 285 12.48 5.47 -20.19
N ARG A 286 11.25 4.98 -20.02
CA ARG A 286 10.89 3.58 -20.28
C ARG A 286 11.18 3.21 -21.73
N ALA A 287 10.72 4.01 -22.69
CA ALA A 287 11.00 3.78 -24.11
C ALA A 287 12.51 3.66 -24.40
N ARG A 288 13.33 4.57 -23.85
CA ARG A 288 14.78 4.58 -24.08
C ARG A 288 15.55 3.46 -23.41
N GLY A 289 15.05 2.92 -22.31
CA GLY A 289 15.75 1.82 -21.63
C GLY A 289 15.18 0.43 -21.96
N ILE A 290 14.08 0.36 -22.72
CA ILE A 290 13.43 -0.89 -23.12
C ILE A 290 13.47 -1.16 -24.62
N CYS A 291 13.54 -0.15 -25.47
CA CYS A 291 13.56 -0.40 -26.92
C CYS A 291 14.99 -0.45 -27.44
N ASP A 292 15.24 -1.39 -28.36
CA ASP A 292 16.36 -1.35 -29.28
C ASP A 292 16.38 -0.07 -30.11
N ASP A 293 17.56 0.28 -30.60
CA ASP A 293 17.77 1.43 -31.49
C ASP A 293 16.87 1.39 -32.73
N GLN A 294 16.62 0.20 -33.28
CA GLN A 294 15.74 0.02 -34.45
C GLN A 294 14.28 0.39 -34.16
N HIS A 295 13.78 0.07 -32.96
CA HIS A 295 12.37 0.23 -32.58
C HIS A 295 12.10 1.50 -31.77
N LEU A 296 13.14 2.14 -31.24
CA LEU A 296 13.04 3.29 -30.37
C LEU A 296 12.33 4.47 -31.03
N ALA A 297 12.59 4.74 -32.31
CA ALA A 297 11.96 5.87 -33.02
C ALA A 297 10.43 5.73 -33.08
N ALA A 298 9.93 4.54 -33.40
CA ALA A 298 8.50 4.23 -33.46
C ALA A 298 7.84 4.33 -32.08
N GLU A 299 8.47 3.77 -31.05
CA GLU A 299 7.98 3.86 -29.67
C GLU A 299 7.93 5.32 -29.18
N LEU A 300 8.96 6.12 -29.45
CA LEU A 300 8.95 7.54 -29.11
C LEU A 300 7.88 8.33 -29.86
N GLN A 301 7.56 7.97 -31.10
CA GLN A 301 6.45 8.57 -31.85
C GLN A 301 5.10 8.21 -31.21
N HIS A 302 4.90 6.94 -30.86
CA HIS A 302 3.72 6.49 -30.14
C HIS A 302 3.56 7.24 -28.80
N VAL A 303 4.61 7.31 -27.98
CA VAL A 303 4.58 8.06 -26.70
C VAL A 303 4.23 9.54 -26.92
N ARG A 304 4.72 10.19 -27.98
CA ARG A 304 4.35 11.58 -28.29
C ARG A 304 2.86 11.73 -28.57
N LYS A 305 2.30 10.83 -29.40
CA LYS A 305 0.87 10.82 -29.72
C LYS A 305 0.03 10.63 -28.44
N VAL A 306 0.39 9.65 -27.62
CA VAL A 306 -0.26 9.38 -26.33
C VAL A 306 -0.25 10.61 -25.42
N LEU A 307 0.87 11.33 -25.32
CA LEU A 307 0.93 12.55 -24.51
C LEU A 307 0.03 13.67 -25.08
N GLN A 308 -0.05 13.81 -26.39
CA GLN A 308 -0.95 14.77 -27.05
C GLN A 308 -2.43 14.42 -26.77
N ASP A 309 -2.80 13.15 -26.92
CA ASP A 309 -4.16 12.65 -26.69
C ASP A 309 -4.60 12.85 -25.21
N ASN A 310 -3.65 12.85 -24.27
CA ASN A 310 -3.89 13.13 -22.86
C ASN A 310 -3.69 14.62 -22.47
N GLN A 311 -3.45 15.50 -23.44
CA GLN A 311 -3.20 16.95 -23.24
C GLN A 311 -1.98 17.25 -22.35
N LEU A 312 -0.99 16.36 -22.35
CA LEU A 312 0.20 16.45 -21.52
C LEU A 312 1.38 17.10 -22.27
N PRO A 313 2.30 17.77 -21.54
CA PRO A 313 3.47 18.37 -22.15
C PRO A 313 4.45 17.31 -22.66
N VAL A 314 4.87 17.44 -23.93
CA VAL A 314 5.92 16.60 -24.51
C VAL A 314 7.31 17.08 -24.05
N PRO A 315 8.15 16.21 -23.46
CA PRO A 315 9.49 16.59 -23.03
C PRO A 315 10.38 17.01 -24.22
N ARG A 316 10.91 18.25 -24.19
CA ARG A 316 11.80 18.76 -25.26
C ARG A 316 13.26 18.28 -25.17
N ARG A 317 13.73 17.86 -23.97
CA ARG A 317 15.04 17.22 -23.71
C ARG A 317 15.07 16.71 -22.26
N CYS A 318 15.37 15.44 -22.03
CA CYS A 318 15.65 14.91 -20.69
C CYS A 318 17.14 15.07 -20.38
N ARG A 319 17.57 16.23 -19.86
CA ARG A 319 18.90 16.31 -19.26
C ARG A 319 18.82 15.77 -17.83
N PRO A 320 19.73 14.86 -17.42
CA PRO A 320 19.88 14.53 -16.01
C PRO A 320 20.20 15.83 -15.27
N ARG A 321 19.35 16.22 -14.33
CA ARG A 321 19.65 17.38 -13.48
C ARG A 321 20.45 16.84 -12.30
N ALA A 322 21.71 17.27 -12.18
CA ALA A 322 22.53 16.94 -11.02
C ALA A 322 21.75 17.25 -9.73
N LYS A 323 21.66 16.25 -8.83
CA LYS A 323 21.05 16.45 -7.51
C LYS A 323 21.94 17.43 -6.76
N ARG A 324 21.42 18.63 -6.47
CA ARG A 324 22.09 19.54 -5.55
C ARG A 324 22.04 18.93 -4.15
N SER A 325 23.15 18.98 -3.43
CA SER A 325 23.16 18.71 -1.99
C SER A 325 22.19 19.69 -1.32
N THR A 326 21.20 19.15 -0.62
CA THR A 326 20.25 19.93 0.17
C THR A 326 20.31 19.40 1.58
N VAL A 327 20.41 20.27 2.58
CA VAL A 327 20.20 19.93 3.99
C VAL A 327 18.88 19.19 4.13
N GLU A 328 18.90 18.06 4.83
CA GLU A 328 17.72 17.20 4.98
C GLU A 328 16.72 17.82 5.97
N ARG A 329 15.79 18.62 5.44
CA ARG A 329 14.67 19.17 6.22
C ARG A 329 13.41 18.36 5.96
N GLN A 330 12.52 18.30 6.97
CA GLN A 330 11.21 17.69 6.79
C GLN A 330 10.45 18.38 5.64
N PRO A 331 9.91 17.60 4.68
CA PRO A 331 9.22 18.18 3.54
C PRO A 331 7.84 18.73 3.95
N ALA A 332 7.43 19.81 3.29
CA ALA A 332 6.08 20.36 3.43
C ALA A 332 5.17 19.81 2.33
N VAL A 333 3.96 19.39 2.73
CA VAL A 333 2.94 18.90 1.82
C VAL A 333 1.80 19.92 1.76
N LEU A 334 1.56 20.49 0.58
CA LEU A 334 0.60 21.59 0.39
C LEU A 334 -0.52 21.16 -0.58
N PRO A 335 -1.76 21.60 -0.40
CA PRO A 335 -2.77 21.50 -1.46
C PRO A 335 -2.30 22.34 -2.66
N TYR A 336 -2.50 21.87 -3.88
CA TYR A 336 -2.15 22.64 -5.07
C TYR A 336 -3.24 23.67 -5.35
N MET A 337 -2.85 24.94 -5.34
CA MET A 337 -3.65 26.07 -5.80
C MET A 337 -2.78 26.93 -6.70
N LYS A 338 -3.09 26.89 -8.01
CA LYS A 338 -2.32 27.59 -9.04
C LYS A 338 -2.11 29.07 -8.67
N GLY A 339 -0.85 29.51 -8.68
CA GLY A 339 -0.45 30.88 -8.39
C GLY A 339 -0.23 31.21 -6.91
N VAL A 340 -0.84 30.46 -5.99
CA VAL A 340 -0.69 30.67 -4.54
C VAL A 340 0.37 29.72 -3.98
N THR A 341 0.16 28.42 -4.13
CA THR A 341 1.04 27.41 -3.52
C THR A 341 2.38 27.32 -4.24
N ASP A 342 2.45 27.78 -5.49
CA ASP A 342 3.71 27.95 -6.22
C ASP A 342 4.62 28.99 -5.56
N LYS A 343 4.05 30.14 -5.14
CA LYS A 343 4.78 31.20 -4.44
C LYS A 343 5.28 30.72 -3.08
N ILE A 344 4.41 30.06 -2.31
CA ILE A 344 4.78 29.43 -1.03
C ILE A 344 5.88 28.38 -1.26
N GLY A 345 5.75 27.58 -2.31
CA GLY A 345 6.74 26.58 -2.70
C GLY A 345 8.12 27.18 -2.96
N ASN A 346 8.17 28.32 -3.64
CA ASN A 346 9.42 29.03 -3.92
C ASN A 346 10.05 29.63 -2.66
N ILE A 347 9.25 30.15 -1.73
CA ILE A 347 9.74 30.66 -0.44
C ILE A 347 10.34 29.52 0.39
N LEU A 348 9.60 28.41 0.53
CA LEU A 348 10.06 27.23 1.26
C LEU A 348 11.32 26.61 0.64
N LYS A 349 11.42 26.63 -0.69
CA LYS A 349 12.62 26.18 -1.40
C LYS A 349 13.86 27.02 -1.06
N ARG A 350 13.73 28.34 -0.87
CA ARG A 350 14.84 29.20 -0.40
C ARG A 350 15.30 28.83 1.01
N ALA A 351 14.39 28.35 1.84
CA ALA A 351 14.68 27.82 3.17
C ALA A 351 15.14 26.35 3.17
N SER A 352 15.49 25.77 2.01
CA SER A 352 15.87 24.35 1.85
C SER A 352 14.78 23.36 2.30
N ILE A 353 13.50 23.74 2.27
CA ILE A 353 12.37 22.87 2.56
C ILE A 353 11.80 22.34 1.25
N LYS A 354 11.81 21.01 1.07
CA LYS A 354 11.20 20.35 -0.10
C LYS A 354 9.67 20.45 -0.02
N THR A 355 9.03 20.83 -1.12
CA THR A 355 7.59 20.99 -1.19
C THR A 355 6.96 19.96 -2.12
N TYR A 356 5.89 19.32 -1.65
CA TYR A 356 5.09 18.38 -2.42
C TYR A 356 3.65 18.87 -2.51
N PHE A 357 3.10 18.89 -3.72
CA PHE A 357 1.75 19.39 -3.96
C PHE A 357 0.75 18.25 -4.07
N LYS A 358 -0.43 18.40 -3.48
CA LYS A 358 -1.55 17.44 -3.58
C LYS A 358 -2.75 18.12 -4.22
N PRO A 359 -3.41 17.50 -5.22
CA PRO A 359 -4.67 18.05 -5.72
C PRO A 359 -5.72 18.08 -4.59
N PRO A 360 -6.60 19.10 -4.54
CA PRO A 360 -7.60 19.24 -3.49
C PRO A 360 -8.65 18.12 -3.54
N LYS A 361 -9.01 17.68 -4.74
CA LYS A 361 -9.95 16.57 -4.97
C LYS A 361 -9.27 15.45 -5.74
N LYS A 362 -9.56 14.20 -5.36
CA LYS A 362 -9.04 12.99 -6.00
C LYS A 362 -10.19 12.12 -6.48
N ILE A 363 -10.01 11.40 -7.58
CA ILE A 363 -11.05 10.53 -8.17
C ILE A 363 -11.65 9.55 -7.15
N HIS A 364 -10.82 8.90 -6.33
CA HIS A 364 -11.30 7.96 -5.30
C HIS A 364 -12.29 8.57 -4.28
N GLN A 365 -12.35 9.90 -4.14
CA GLN A 365 -13.31 10.56 -3.24
C GLN A 365 -14.73 10.57 -3.81
N PHE A 366 -14.85 10.39 -5.13
CA PHE A 366 -16.12 10.29 -5.86
C PHE A 366 -16.56 8.84 -6.06
N LEU A 367 -15.68 7.87 -5.82
CA LEU A 367 -15.98 6.45 -5.96
C LEU A 367 -16.40 5.84 -4.62
N PRO A 368 -17.23 4.78 -4.63
CA PRO A 368 -17.51 3.98 -3.45
C PRO A 368 -16.20 3.43 -2.84
N PRO A 369 -16.11 3.34 -1.50
CA PRO A 369 -14.96 2.71 -0.86
C PRO A 369 -14.92 1.21 -1.21
N VAL A 370 -13.75 0.72 -1.63
CA VAL A 370 -13.55 -0.70 -1.96
C VAL A 370 -13.46 -1.57 -0.69
N LYS A 371 -13.12 -0.97 0.46
CA LYS A 371 -12.93 -1.66 1.74
C LYS A 371 -14.14 -1.42 2.64
N CYS A 372 -14.49 -2.43 3.45
CA CYS A 372 -15.53 -2.28 4.47
C CYS A 372 -15.22 -1.11 5.41
N ASN A 373 -16.21 -0.26 5.65
CA ASN A 373 -16.09 0.88 6.55
C ASN A 373 -16.58 0.50 7.94
N ILE A 374 -15.74 0.69 8.96
CA ILE A 374 -16.12 0.42 10.36
C ILE A 374 -16.33 1.78 11.03
N PRO A 375 -17.55 2.08 11.54
CA PRO A 375 -17.84 3.35 12.21
C PRO A 375 -16.87 3.66 13.34
N LEU A 376 -16.50 4.94 13.48
CA LEU A 376 -15.77 5.50 14.63
C LEU A 376 -14.41 4.86 14.96
N GLN A 377 -13.87 4.04 14.05
CA GLN A 377 -12.60 3.35 14.26
C GLN A 377 -11.38 4.25 14.06
N ASP A 378 -11.55 5.38 13.37
CA ASP A 378 -10.48 6.33 13.11
C ASP A 378 -10.20 7.25 14.30
N ALA A 379 -8.94 7.68 14.39
CA ALA A 379 -8.52 8.77 15.25
C ALA A 379 -8.81 10.13 14.60
N GLY A 380 -9.05 11.15 15.41
CA GLY A 380 -9.40 12.46 14.90
C GLY A 380 -10.18 13.33 15.87
N VAL A 381 -10.93 14.26 15.31
CA VAL A 381 -11.78 15.23 16.01
C VAL A 381 -13.23 14.84 15.81
N TYR A 382 -13.99 14.79 16.90
CA TYR A 382 -15.40 14.43 16.93
C TYR A 382 -16.21 15.45 17.72
N ARG A 383 -17.53 15.43 17.50
CA ARG A 383 -18.50 16.27 18.17
C ARG A 383 -19.61 15.42 18.79
N LEU A 384 -19.95 15.71 20.03
CA LEU A 384 -21.15 15.21 20.71
C LEU A 384 -22.12 16.38 20.85
N GLU A 385 -23.35 16.21 20.37
CA GLU A 385 -24.38 17.23 20.47
C GLU A 385 -25.18 17.07 21.76
N CYS A 386 -25.63 18.19 22.30
CA CYS A 386 -26.55 18.25 23.42
C CYS A 386 -27.80 18.99 22.97
N ASP A 387 -28.96 18.58 23.47
CA ASP A 387 -30.25 19.25 23.27
C ASP A 387 -30.33 20.66 23.88
N CYS A 388 -29.43 21.01 24.81
CA CYS A 388 -29.28 22.39 25.31
C CYS A 388 -28.70 23.38 24.27
N GLY A 389 -28.40 22.92 23.04
CA GLY A 389 -27.84 23.74 21.95
C GLY A 389 -26.32 23.89 21.99
N LEU A 390 -25.66 23.43 23.05
CA LEU A 390 -24.21 23.35 23.15
C LEU A 390 -23.70 21.99 22.63
N SER A 391 -22.42 21.93 22.29
CA SER A 391 -21.76 20.70 21.83
C SER A 391 -20.41 20.49 22.50
N TYR A 392 -19.99 19.23 22.67
CA TYR A 392 -18.63 18.92 23.06
C TYR A 392 -17.81 18.59 21.83
N ILE A 393 -16.62 19.20 21.71
CA ILE A 393 -15.69 18.90 20.63
C ILE A 393 -14.42 18.33 21.25
N GLY A 394 -14.06 17.11 20.89
CA GLY A 394 -12.89 16.45 21.44
C GLY A 394 -11.99 15.88 20.35
N GLN A 395 -10.70 15.77 20.66
CA GLN A 395 -9.74 15.00 19.88
C GLN A 395 -9.32 13.71 20.57
N THR A 396 -8.94 12.71 19.76
CA THR A 396 -8.33 11.48 20.25
C THR A 396 -7.28 10.94 19.29
N LYS A 397 -6.18 10.40 19.85
CA LYS A 397 -5.18 9.60 19.11
C LYS A 397 -5.67 8.15 18.89
N ARG A 398 -6.56 7.66 19.76
CA ARG A 398 -7.19 6.34 19.66
C ARG A 398 -8.44 6.43 18.77
N SER A 399 -9.16 5.33 18.61
CA SER A 399 -10.44 5.36 17.91
C SER A 399 -11.44 6.26 18.64
N ILE A 400 -12.23 7.02 17.88
CA ILE A 400 -13.32 7.86 18.40
C ILE A 400 -14.32 7.00 19.19
N GLY A 401 -14.62 5.80 18.72
CA GLY A 401 -15.53 4.87 19.40
C GLY A 401 -15.04 4.47 20.80
N ILE A 402 -13.74 4.20 20.98
CA ILE A 402 -13.17 3.94 22.32
C ILE A 402 -13.33 5.19 23.19
N ARG A 403 -13.02 6.37 22.65
CA ARG A 403 -13.12 7.61 23.43
C ARG A 403 -14.55 7.91 23.88
N ILE A 404 -15.55 7.61 23.06
CA ILE A 404 -16.96 7.77 23.44
C ILE A 404 -17.33 6.81 24.57
N LYS A 405 -16.90 5.54 24.50
CA LYS A 405 -17.10 4.57 25.59
C LYS A 405 -16.49 5.05 26.91
N GLU A 406 -15.35 5.73 26.87
CA GLU A 406 -14.76 6.34 28.07
C GLU A 406 -15.61 7.46 28.62
N HIS A 407 -16.15 8.35 27.79
CA HIS A 407 -17.06 9.39 28.25
C HIS A 407 -18.32 8.78 28.89
N ILE A 408 -18.91 7.74 28.29
CA ILE A 408 -20.05 7.03 28.87
C ILE A 408 -19.69 6.42 30.22
N ALA A 409 -18.51 5.79 30.34
CA ALA A 409 -18.04 5.22 31.59
C ALA A 409 -17.81 6.30 32.66
N ASP A 410 -17.24 7.44 32.30
CA ASP A 410 -17.00 8.55 33.22
C ASP A 410 -18.29 9.21 33.71
N VAL A 411 -19.32 9.31 32.86
CA VAL A 411 -20.68 9.73 33.27
C VAL A 411 -21.30 8.71 34.22
N LYS A 412 -21.25 7.41 33.88
CA LYS A 412 -21.79 6.32 34.70
C LYS A 412 -21.15 6.28 36.09
N HIS A 413 -19.84 6.55 36.18
CA HIS A 413 -19.08 6.56 37.43
C HIS A 413 -18.97 7.95 38.08
N ARG A 414 -19.70 8.96 37.60
CA ARG A 414 -19.72 10.33 38.13
C ARG A 414 -18.33 10.97 38.30
N ARG A 415 -17.42 10.72 37.36
CA ARG A 415 -16.05 11.26 37.37
C ARG A 415 -15.99 12.66 36.75
N ASN A 416 -16.66 13.62 37.38
CA ASN A 416 -16.75 15.00 36.88
C ASN A 416 -15.37 15.63 36.62
N THR A 417 -14.40 15.47 37.52
CA THR A 417 -13.05 16.06 37.37
C THR A 417 -12.29 15.60 36.12
N LYS A 418 -12.61 14.44 35.54
CA LYS A 418 -11.88 13.87 34.39
C LYS A 418 -12.48 14.20 33.02
N SER A 419 -13.75 14.61 32.98
CA SER A 419 -14.48 14.73 31.72
C SER A 419 -15.42 15.93 31.75
N ALA A 420 -15.19 16.91 30.87
CA ALA A 420 -16.09 18.04 30.64
C ALA A 420 -17.51 17.58 30.26
N VAL A 421 -17.62 16.43 29.59
CA VAL A 421 -18.90 15.78 29.26
C VAL A 421 -19.62 15.30 30.52
N CYS A 422 -18.88 14.81 31.51
CA CYS A 422 -19.46 14.37 32.78
C CYS A 422 -19.89 15.54 33.65
N GLU A 423 -19.06 16.59 33.72
CA GLU A 423 -19.39 17.85 34.40
C GLU A 423 -20.65 18.49 33.83
N HIS A 424 -20.72 18.70 32.50
CA HIS A 424 -21.92 19.25 31.88
C HIS A 424 -23.18 18.40 32.11
N ALA A 425 -23.05 17.07 32.07
CA ALA A 425 -24.16 16.17 32.36
C ALA A 425 -24.64 16.20 33.82
N LEU A 426 -23.84 16.75 34.75
CA LEU A 426 -24.17 16.86 36.17
C LEU A 426 -24.62 18.27 36.58
N ASP A 427 -24.09 19.31 35.94
CA ASP A 427 -24.32 20.73 36.30
C ASP A 427 -25.72 21.22 35.95
N THR A 428 -26.29 20.76 34.83
CA THR A 428 -27.60 21.21 34.35
C THR A 428 -28.61 20.06 34.35
N PRO A 429 -29.69 20.12 35.15
CA PRO A 429 -30.78 19.17 35.01
C PRO A 429 -31.50 19.38 33.67
N ASN A 430 -32.09 18.32 33.11
CA ASN A 430 -33.04 18.36 31.99
C ASN A 430 -32.48 18.49 30.56
N HIS A 431 -31.29 17.93 30.30
CA HIS A 431 -30.72 17.86 28.94
C HIS A 431 -29.99 16.51 28.71
N PHE A 432 -29.94 16.05 27.47
CA PHE A 432 -29.38 14.76 27.06
C PHE A 432 -28.27 14.92 26.01
N ILE A 433 -27.09 14.41 26.34
CA ILE A 433 -25.96 14.33 25.41
C ILE A 433 -26.14 13.12 24.48
N ARG A 434 -26.13 13.36 23.16
CA ARG A 434 -26.30 12.34 22.12
C ARG A 434 -25.02 11.53 21.90
N PHE A 435 -24.85 10.45 22.68
CA PHE A 435 -23.75 9.49 22.51
C PHE A 435 -23.97 8.48 21.38
N ASP A 436 -25.21 8.31 20.95
CA ASP A 436 -25.67 7.41 19.88
C ASP A 436 -25.29 7.91 18.47
N GLN A 437 -25.20 9.23 18.30
CA GLN A 437 -24.91 9.91 17.03
C GLN A 437 -23.67 10.83 17.09
N PRO A 438 -22.49 10.29 17.39
CA PRO A 438 -21.25 11.07 17.40
C PRO A 438 -20.88 11.54 15.98
N LYS A 439 -20.64 12.84 15.80
CA LYS A 439 -20.26 13.39 14.50
C LYS A 439 -18.75 13.42 14.33
N VAL A 440 -18.21 12.70 13.34
CA VAL A 440 -16.78 12.75 13.01
C VAL A 440 -16.50 14.02 12.20
N LEU A 441 -15.87 15.03 12.82
CA LEU A 441 -15.56 16.30 12.17
C LEU A 441 -14.35 16.18 11.24
N ALA A 442 -13.30 15.48 11.69
CA ALA A 442 -12.08 15.27 10.91
C ALA A 442 -11.34 14.00 11.32
N ARG A 443 -10.79 13.27 10.34
CA ARG A 443 -9.91 12.12 10.56
C ARG A 443 -8.46 12.59 10.45
N GLU A 444 -7.76 12.71 11.57
CA GLU A 444 -6.38 13.22 11.62
C GLU A 444 -5.60 12.51 12.73
N ARG A 445 -4.43 11.97 12.39
CA ARG A 445 -3.59 11.20 13.33
C ARG A 445 -2.43 12.01 13.86
N ARG A 446 -1.95 12.98 13.09
CA ARG A 446 -0.81 13.81 13.47
C ARG A 446 -1.23 14.74 14.59
N PHE A 447 -0.40 14.82 15.62
CA PHE A 447 -0.70 15.59 16.83
C PHE A 447 -1.01 17.07 16.53
N VAL A 448 -0.08 17.80 15.91
CA VAL A 448 -0.27 19.25 15.66
C VAL A 448 -1.45 19.55 14.73
N PRO A 449 -1.62 18.91 13.55
CA PRO A 449 -2.80 19.12 12.72
C PRO A 449 -4.12 18.77 13.42
N ARG A 450 -4.14 17.73 14.26
CA ARG A 450 -5.34 17.35 15.03
C ARG A 450 -5.69 18.41 16.08
N MET A 451 -4.70 18.89 16.84
CA MET A 451 -4.87 19.98 17.82
C MET A 451 -5.39 21.26 17.16
N LEU A 452 -4.79 21.65 16.03
CA LEU A 452 -5.25 22.83 15.29
C LEU A 452 -6.67 22.65 14.76
N ARG A 453 -7.01 21.44 14.30
CA ARG A 453 -8.36 21.15 13.80
C ARG A 453 -9.40 21.19 14.92
N GLU A 454 -9.09 20.66 16.09
CA GLU A 454 -9.97 20.75 17.27
C GLU A 454 -10.25 22.20 17.65
N ALA A 455 -9.21 23.03 17.78
CA ALA A 455 -9.35 24.45 18.10
C ALA A 455 -10.19 25.22 17.06
N ILE A 456 -10.02 24.89 15.77
CA ILE A 456 -10.83 25.46 14.69
C ILE A 456 -12.31 25.13 14.90
N GLU A 457 -12.65 23.90 15.25
CA GLU A 457 -14.04 23.49 15.40
C GLU A 457 -14.65 24.00 16.72
N ILE A 458 -13.90 24.06 17.81
CA ILE A 458 -14.32 24.70 19.07
C ILE A 458 -14.73 26.15 18.81
N ARG A 459 -13.93 26.91 18.06
CA ARG A 459 -14.22 28.32 17.75
C ARG A 459 -15.39 28.52 16.78
N ARG A 460 -15.80 27.47 16.06
CA ARG A 460 -16.90 27.52 15.08
C ARG A 460 -18.26 27.13 15.66
N HIS A 461 -18.28 26.49 16.83
CA HIS A 461 -19.49 25.92 17.41
C HIS A 461 -19.67 26.37 18.86
N PRO A 462 -20.90 26.72 19.28
CA PRO A 462 -21.23 26.82 20.70
C PRO A 462 -20.88 25.52 21.41
N ASN A 463 -20.11 25.61 22.49
CA ASN A 463 -19.56 24.44 23.16
C ASN A 463 -19.47 24.61 24.67
N PHE A 464 -19.32 23.48 25.37
CA PHE A 464 -19.11 23.40 26.83
C PHE A 464 -17.73 22.81 27.17
N ASN A 465 -16.74 23.02 26.29
CA ASN A 465 -15.38 22.58 26.56
C ASN A 465 -14.77 23.39 27.72
N ARG A 466 -13.92 22.74 28.53
CA ARG A 466 -13.16 23.43 29.60
C ARG A 466 -12.10 24.39 29.09
N GLU A 467 -11.51 24.06 27.95
CA GLU A 467 -10.39 24.78 27.36
C GLU A 467 -10.69 25.04 25.89
N ASP A 468 -10.28 26.21 25.38
CA ASP A 468 -10.40 26.61 23.98
C ASP A 468 -9.47 25.82 23.02
N GLY A 469 -8.70 24.86 23.55
CA GLY A 469 -7.71 24.09 22.81
C GLY A 469 -6.50 24.93 22.41
N TRP A 470 -5.96 24.67 21.22
CA TRP A 470 -4.79 25.38 20.69
C TRP A 470 -5.11 26.84 20.36
N LYS A 471 -4.30 27.81 20.83
CA LYS A 471 -4.53 29.24 20.55
C LYS A 471 -4.35 29.55 19.06
N ILE A 472 -5.44 29.93 18.39
CA ILE A 472 -5.45 30.38 16.99
C ILE A 472 -5.35 31.92 16.96
N PRO A 473 -4.47 32.52 16.11
CA PRO A 473 -4.40 33.97 15.98
C PRO A 473 -5.74 34.59 15.54
N PRO A 474 -6.18 35.72 16.13
CA PRO A 474 -7.44 36.39 15.76
C PRO A 474 -7.53 36.79 14.28
N ALA A 475 -6.39 36.90 13.59
CA ALA A 475 -6.33 37.16 12.14
C ALA A 475 -7.11 36.12 11.30
N TRP A 476 -7.37 34.92 11.84
CA TRP A 476 -8.16 33.88 11.18
C TRP A 476 -9.68 34.01 11.40
N ASP A 477 -10.13 34.84 12.34
CA ASP A 477 -11.56 34.97 12.71
C ASP A 477 -12.47 35.33 11.53
N PRO A 478 -12.10 36.24 10.60
CA PRO A 478 -12.92 36.55 9.44
C PRO A 478 -13.11 35.35 8.51
N VAL A 479 -12.13 34.44 8.45
CA VAL A 479 -12.20 33.23 7.62
C VAL A 479 -13.02 32.15 8.33
N LEU A 480 -12.82 31.97 9.63
CA LEU A 480 -13.51 30.95 10.42
C LEU A 480 -15.03 31.20 10.51
N THR A 481 -15.43 32.48 10.62
CA THR A 481 -16.83 32.91 10.69
C THR A 481 -17.56 32.86 9.34
N LYS A 482 -16.88 33.24 8.23
CA LYS A 482 -17.47 33.24 6.88
C LYS A 482 -17.57 31.86 6.24
N THR A 483 -16.74 30.91 6.65
CA THR A 483 -16.74 29.57 6.06
C THR A 483 -17.83 28.70 6.70
N GLN A 484 -19.08 28.82 6.23
CA GLN A 484 -20.10 27.82 6.57
C GLN A 484 -19.64 26.45 6.06
N ALA A 485 -19.54 25.47 6.95
CA ALA A 485 -19.32 24.09 6.51
C ALA A 485 -20.54 23.70 5.67
N ARG A 486 -20.34 23.38 4.38
CA ARG A 486 -21.38 22.67 3.64
C ARG A 486 -21.75 21.44 4.48
N PRO A 487 -23.03 21.23 4.81
CA PRO A 487 -23.44 20.02 5.51
C PRO A 487 -22.98 18.85 4.65
N ARG A 488 -21.98 18.11 5.12
CA ARG A 488 -21.77 16.76 4.62
C ARG A 488 -23.00 16.02 5.10
N THR A 489 -23.87 15.60 4.18
CA THR A 489 -24.91 14.61 4.46
C THR A 489 -24.27 13.52 5.32
N ALA A 490 -24.74 13.39 6.56
CA ALA A 490 -24.30 12.34 7.45
C ALA A 490 -24.49 11.04 6.67
N ARG A 491 -23.39 10.35 6.36
CA ARG A 491 -23.52 8.99 5.84
C ARG A 491 -24.08 8.17 7.00
N LEU A 492 -24.84 7.11 6.73
CA LEU A 492 -25.31 6.07 7.70
C LEU A 492 -24.17 5.43 8.55
N GLN A 493 -22.94 5.94 8.45
CA GLN A 493 -21.65 5.40 8.85
C GLN A 493 -21.07 6.07 10.11
N ASP A 494 -21.75 7.07 10.67
CA ASP A 494 -21.29 7.85 11.83
C ASP A 494 -22.04 7.50 13.15
N THR A 495 -22.96 6.54 13.12
CA THR A 495 -23.77 6.15 14.28
C THR A 495 -23.26 4.88 14.95
N VAL A 496 -23.39 4.77 16.27
CA VAL A 496 -23.03 3.58 17.07
C VAL A 496 -24.02 2.40 16.85
N SER A 497 -25.11 2.66 16.13
CA SER A 497 -26.38 1.92 16.16
C SER A 497 -26.42 0.53 15.52
N SER A 498 -25.31 -0.15 15.23
CA SER A 498 -25.37 -1.59 14.90
C SER A 498 -25.30 -2.50 16.14
N TYR A 499 -24.92 -1.96 17.30
CA TYR A 499 -24.88 -2.71 18.58
C TYR A 499 -26.13 -2.53 19.44
N CYS A 500 -27.10 -1.73 19.00
CA CYS A 500 -28.34 -1.43 19.73
C CYS A 500 -29.60 -1.77 18.94
N VAL A 501 -29.51 -2.52 17.83
CA VAL A 501 -30.70 -3.09 17.20
C VAL A 501 -31.07 -4.33 18.01
N ASP A 502 -32.22 -4.29 18.65
CA ASP A 502 -32.82 -5.48 19.26
C ASP A 502 -32.84 -6.60 18.21
N ARG A 503 -32.16 -7.71 18.52
CA ARG A 503 -32.41 -8.99 17.86
C ARG A 503 -33.78 -9.49 18.31
N ASN A 504 -34.82 -8.83 17.86
CA ASN A 504 -36.20 -9.26 17.98
C ASN A 504 -37.04 -8.45 16.99
N VAL A 505 -37.08 -8.89 15.73
CA VAL A 505 -38.33 -8.96 14.94
C VAL A 505 -38.15 -10.06 13.88
N ASN A 506 -38.94 -11.12 14.05
CA ASN A 506 -39.25 -12.27 13.18
C ASN A 506 -38.19 -13.35 12.95
#